data_AF-A0A922MLA5-F1
#
_entry.id   AF-A0A922MLA5-F1
#
_cell.length_a   1.000
_cell.length_b   1.000
_cell.length_c   1.000
_cell.angle_alpha   90.00
_cell.angle_beta   90.00
_cell.angle_gamma   90.00
#
_symmetry.space_group_name_H-M   'P 1'
#
loop_
_entity.id
_entity.type
_entity.pdbx_description
1 polymer ?
#
loop_
_entity_poly.entity_id
_entity_poly.type
_entity_poly.pdbx_seq_one_letter_code
_entity_poly.pdbx_strand_id
1 'polypeptide(L)'
;MNQDDHLLHWLIHRGDVFILDRGFRDSIYDIQSLGYEARIPPSKDRNATQLTTEQANKSRLITICRWVVEAVNGKFKNRFKLLRQSYFNKALPNMFIDFRIAAAIINVCYRVATDSRLASEILNIIQAENNTPNLLRDYVEMKNLNRQRVTFTAMEAQMPNLKSFERLNEDDIILFALGSYHLKLAKSYCAEHLRNGLYIIELYRENALSDLARCNIMINNAWLIRARIQSRHVRSRIYYSYMLIDGNRGDRHAIAHSYCTCLTGSRTKGSCAHIISIVWYMGIGRHTDFNLPAQLLNSVIIGQ
;
A
#
# COMPACT_ATOMS: atom_id res chain seq x y z
N MET A 1 -22.02 -6.45 45.76
CA MET A 1 -20.80 -6.44 44.93
C MET A 1 -21.25 -6.89 43.55
N ASN A 2 -21.73 -5.95 42.73
CA ASN A 2 -22.37 -6.26 41.45
C ASN A 2 -21.32 -6.66 40.42
N GLN A 3 -21.58 -7.76 39.73
CA GLN A 3 -20.65 -8.46 38.86
C GLN A 3 -20.83 -8.09 37.36
N ASP A 4 -21.39 -6.90 37.08
CA ASP A 4 -21.75 -6.47 35.71
C ASP A 4 -21.09 -5.13 35.29
N ASP A 5 -19.97 -4.75 35.93
CA ASP A 5 -19.25 -3.49 35.68
C ASP A 5 -18.26 -3.53 34.50
N HIS A 6 -18.66 -4.15 33.41
CA HIS A 6 -17.87 -4.18 32.18
C HIS A 6 -18.72 -3.69 31.00
N LEU A 7 -18.74 -2.36 30.86
CA LEU A 7 -19.53 -1.55 29.92
C LEU A 7 -19.50 -1.98 28.42
N LEU A 8 -18.67 -2.95 28.04
CA LEU A 8 -18.48 -3.43 26.67
C LEU A 8 -18.89 -4.91 26.44
N HIS A 9 -19.04 -5.74 27.48
CA HIS A 9 -19.26 -7.20 27.31
C HIS A 9 -20.64 -7.58 26.74
N TRP A 10 -21.61 -6.68 26.78
CA TRP A 10 -22.94 -6.92 26.21
C TRP A 10 -22.98 -6.76 24.68
N LEU A 11 -21.97 -6.12 24.09
CA LEU A 11 -21.83 -5.95 22.65
C LEU A 11 -20.70 -6.79 22.07
N ILE A 12 -19.59 -6.87 22.79
CA ILE A 12 -18.40 -7.57 22.35
C ILE A 12 -18.36 -8.91 23.06
N HIS A 13 -18.35 -9.97 22.27
CA HIS A 13 -18.38 -11.33 22.73
C HIS A 13 -16.99 -11.96 22.64
N ARG A 14 -16.72 -12.95 23.50
CA ARG A 14 -15.49 -13.74 23.37
C ARG A 14 -15.39 -14.32 21.97
N GLY A 15 -14.22 -14.22 21.35
CA GLY A 15 -13.98 -14.58 19.96
C GLY A 15 -14.11 -13.44 18.96
N ASP A 16 -14.65 -12.27 19.34
CA ASP A 16 -14.74 -11.13 18.44
C ASP A 16 -13.34 -10.64 18.01
N VAL A 17 -13.25 -10.21 16.75
CA VAL A 17 -11.99 -9.80 16.11
C VAL A 17 -11.84 -8.28 16.12
N PHE A 18 -10.83 -7.80 16.83
CA PHE A 18 -10.40 -6.41 16.86
C PHE A 18 -9.33 -6.13 15.81
N ILE A 19 -9.65 -5.26 14.86
CA ILE A 19 -8.69 -4.72 13.89
C ILE A 19 -8.14 -3.40 14.44
N LEU A 20 -6.91 -3.41 14.92
CA LEU A 20 -6.32 -2.31 15.70
C LEU A 20 -5.20 -1.60 14.94
N ASP A 21 -5.03 -0.31 15.22
CA ASP A 21 -3.85 0.43 14.76
C ASP A 21 -2.61 0.06 15.60
N ARG A 22 -1.41 0.38 15.08
CA ARG A 22 -0.16 0.10 15.79
C ARG A 22 -0.05 0.76 17.16
N GLY A 23 -0.74 1.88 17.37
CA GLY A 23 -0.77 2.59 18.65
C GLY A 23 -1.39 1.81 19.82
N PHE A 24 -2.15 0.73 19.55
CA PHE A 24 -2.78 -0.10 20.57
C PHE A 24 -1.92 -1.27 21.04
N ARG A 25 -0.62 -1.27 20.71
CA ARG A 25 0.30 -2.38 21.01
C ARG A 25 0.25 -2.79 22.49
N ASP A 26 0.24 -1.82 23.38
CA ASP A 26 0.33 -2.07 24.82
C ASP A 26 -0.97 -2.62 25.42
N SER A 27 -2.09 -2.52 24.69
CA SER A 27 -3.41 -3.02 25.11
C SER A 27 -3.72 -4.43 24.57
N ILE A 28 -2.84 -5.02 23.75
CA ILE A 28 -3.11 -6.32 23.11
C ILE A 28 -3.28 -7.44 24.13
N TYR A 29 -2.41 -7.46 25.14
CA TYR A 29 -2.45 -8.49 26.18
C TYR A 29 -3.78 -8.43 26.93
N ASP A 30 -4.21 -7.24 27.33
CA ASP A 30 -5.48 -7.04 28.02
C ASP A 30 -6.67 -7.52 27.16
N ILE A 31 -6.70 -7.12 25.89
CA ILE A 31 -7.75 -7.52 24.93
C ILE A 31 -7.80 -9.06 24.78
N GLN A 32 -6.64 -9.71 24.64
CA GLN A 32 -6.57 -11.16 24.51
C GLN A 32 -6.92 -11.88 25.82
N SER A 33 -6.57 -11.32 26.98
CA SER A 33 -6.90 -11.89 28.29
C SER A 33 -8.41 -11.93 28.55
N LEU A 34 -9.15 -11.00 27.94
CA LEU A 34 -10.62 -10.96 27.97
C LEU A 34 -11.27 -11.95 27.00
N GLY A 35 -10.49 -12.70 26.21
CA GLY A 35 -10.96 -13.72 25.28
C GLY A 35 -11.30 -13.20 23.88
N TYR A 36 -10.77 -12.03 23.50
CA TYR A 36 -10.96 -11.46 22.16
C TYR A 36 -9.75 -11.71 21.24
N GLU A 37 -9.98 -11.70 19.93
CA GLU A 37 -8.90 -11.76 18.95
C GLU A 37 -8.39 -10.36 18.59
N ALA A 38 -7.14 -10.04 18.91
CA ALA A 38 -6.51 -8.79 18.51
C ALA A 38 -5.63 -8.96 17.25
N ARG A 39 -5.89 -8.15 16.21
CA ARG A 39 -5.10 -8.10 14.96
C ARG A 39 -4.51 -6.70 14.78
N ILE A 40 -3.18 -6.62 14.89
CA ILE A 40 -2.39 -5.39 14.75
C ILE A 40 -1.37 -5.54 13.59
N PRO A 41 -1.10 -4.48 12.80
CA PRO A 41 0.00 -4.52 11.83
C PRO A 41 1.33 -4.82 12.55
N PRO A 42 2.09 -5.84 12.12
CA PRO A 42 3.33 -6.21 12.77
C PRO A 42 4.36 -5.09 12.69
N SER A 43 5.33 -5.17 13.61
CA SER A 43 6.48 -4.30 13.65
C SER A 43 7.70 -5.06 13.17
N LYS A 44 8.69 -4.33 12.63
CA LYS A 44 9.95 -4.94 12.19
C LYS A 44 10.70 -5.46 13.41
N ASP A 45 11.51 -6.48 13.18
CA ASP A 45 12.36 -7.04 14.23
C ASP A 45 13.44 -6.03 14.67
N ARG A 46 14.03 -6.29 15.83
CA ARG A 46 15.13 -5.47 16.34
C ARG A 46 16.28 -5.48 15.32
N ASN A 47 16.86 -4.31 15.06
CA ASN A 47 17.94 -4.10 14.08
C ASN A 47 17.56 -4.33 12.60
N ALA A 48 16.38 -4.86 12.28
CA ALA A 48 15.92 -4.95 10.89
C ALA A 48 15.64 -3.55 10.32
N THR A 49 15.86 -3.36 9.01
CA THR A 49 15.54 -2.10 8.31
C THR A 49 14.13 -2.09 7.74
N GLN A 50 13.53 -3.27 7.55
CA GLN A 50 12.22 -3.51 6.95
C GLN A 50 11.50 -4.68 7.64
N LEU A 51 10.21 -4.83 7.36
CA LEU A 51 9.45 -6.04 7.69
C LEU A 51 9.90 -7.22 6.82
N THR A 52 9.84 -8.43 7.35
CA THR A 52 9.93 -9.64 6.50
C THR A 52 8.76 -9.68 5.51
N THR A 53 8.85 -10.49 4.45
CA THR A 53 7.76 -10.61 3.48
C THR A 53 6.47 -11.08 4.14
N GLU A 54 6.54 -12.05 5.06
CA GLU A 54 5.40 -12.53 5.84
C GLU A 54 4.80 -11.42 6.72
N GLN A 55 5.63 -10.70 7.48
CA GLN A 55 5.17 -9.57 8.31
C GLN A 55 4.53 -8.48 7.43
N ALA A 56 5.13 -8.15 6.29
CA ALA A 56 4.62 -7.12 5.38
C ALA A 56 3.29 -7.53 4.74
N ASN A 57 3.13 -8.80 4.36
CA ASN A 57 1.88 -9.38 3.87
C ASN A 57 0.80 -9.36 4.95
N LYS A 58 1.11 -9.82 6.17
CA LYS A 58 0.20 -9.74 7.33
C LYS A 58 -0.22 -8.31 7.63
N SER A 59 0.72 -7.37 7.57
CA SER A 59 0.44 -5.93 7.68
C SER A 59 -0.56 -5.48 6.62
N ARG A 60 -0.39 -5.92 5.36
CA ARG A 60 -1.31 -5.57 4.28
C ARG A 60 -2.72 -6.08 4.54
N LEU A 61 -2.88 -7.36 4.88
CA LEU A 61 -4.18 -7.97 5.16
C LEU A 61 -4.94 -7.18 6.24
N ILE A 62 -4.27 -6.86 7.35
CA ILE A 62 -4.86 -6.08 8.44
C ILE A 62 -5.26 -4.67 7.97
N THR A 63 -4.41 -4.00 7.18
CA THR A 63 -4.73 -2.66 6.67
C THR A 63 -5.87 -2.64 5.64
N ILE A 64 -6.10 -3.73 4.90
CA ILE A 64 -7.25 -3.86 3.99
C ILE A 64 -8.53 -3.93 4.81
N CYS A 65 -8.60 -4.79 5.84
CA CYS A 65 -9.76 -4.85 6.73
C CYS A 65 -9.99 -3.53 7.47
N ARG A 66 -8.91 -2.89 7.95
CA ARG A 66 -8.98 -1.59 8.63
C ARG A 66 -9.61 -0.53 7.73
N TRP A 67 -9.31 -0.51 6.44
CA TRP A 67 -9.89 0.45 5.51
C TRP A 67 -11.42 0.34 5.41
N VAL A 68 -11.96 -0.89 5.42
CA VAL A 68 -13.42 -1.12 5.42
C VAL A 68 -14.04 -0.58 6.71
N VAL A 69 -13.45 -0.91 7.87
CA VAL A 69 -13.89 -0.41 9.18
C VAL A 69 -13.85 1.11 9.23
N GLU A 70 -12.78 1.73 8.74
CA GLU A 70 -12.61 3.18 8.70
C GLU A 70 -13.59 3.87 7.76
N ALA A 71 -13.92 3.25 6.62
CA ALA A 71 -14.92 3.78 5.69
C ALA A 71 -16.30 3.82 6.33
N VAL A 72 -16.70 2.74 7.03
CA VAL A 72 -17.96 2.69 7.78
C VAL A 72 -17.95 3.71 8.92
N ASN A 73 -16.93 3.71 9.77
CA ASN A 73 -16.78 4.66 10.87
C ASN A 73 -16.77 6.13 10.38
N GLY A 74 -16.16 6.38 9.22
CA GLY A 74 -16.18 7.69 8.56
C GLY A 74 -17.58 8.17 8.23
N LYS A 75 -18.49 7.28 7.78
CA LYS A 75 -19.90 7.63 7.56
C LYS A 75 -20.56 8.11 8.85
N PHE A 76 -20.39 7.38 9.96
CA PHE A 76 -20.93 7.78 11.26
C PHE A 76 -20.40 9.14 11.70
N LYS A 77 -19.07 9.33 11.69
CA LYS A 77 -18.42 10.57 12.12
C LYS A 77 -18.78 11.78 11.25
N ASN A 78 -18.99 11.57 9.95
CA ASN A 78 -19.36 12.66 9.04
C ASN A 78 -20.82 13.10 9.18
N ARG A 79 -21.71 12.20 9.62
CA ARG A 79 -23.15 12.48 9.74
C ARG A 79 -23.57 12.90 11.13
N PHE A 80 -22.94 12.36 12.17
CA PHE A 80 -23.33 12.61 13.55
C PHE A 80 -22.17 13.24 14.32
N LYS A 81 -22.31 14.53 14.63
CA LYS A 81 -21.36 15.28 15.46
C LYS A 81 -21.08 14.58 16.79
N LEU A 82 -22.11 13.97 17.38
CA LEU A 82 -22.03 13.19 18.62
C LEU A 82 -20.96 12.09 18.54
N LEU A 83 -20.83 11.40 17.40
CA LEU A 83 -19.89 10.30 17.19
C LEU A 83 -18.50 10.75 16.70
N ARG A 84 -18.35 12.04 16.36
CA ARG A 84 -17.09 12.64 15.90
C ARG A 84 -16.27 13.23 17.05
N GLN A 85 -16.95 13.79 18.04
CA GLN A 85 -16.33 14.44 19.20
C GLN A 85 -15.99 13.43 20.30
N SER A 86 -15.19 13.86 21.28
CA SER A 86 -14.98 13.09 22.51
C SER A 86 -16.32 12.83 23.16
N TYR A 87 -16.63 11.56 23.44
CA TYR A 87 -17.91 11.18 24.03
C TYR A 87 -17.99 11.71 25.47
N PHE A 88 -19.12 12.28 25.84
CA PHE A 88 -19.31 12.80 27.19
C PHE A 88 -19.47 11.64 28.17
N ASN A 89 -18.78 11.66 29.31
CA ASN A 89 -18.87 10.61 30.33
C ASN A 89 -20.33 10.35 30.79
N LYS A 90 -21.17 11.40 30.87
CA LYS A 90 -22.59 11.28 31.20
C LYS A 90 -23.41 10.53 30.14
N ALA A 91 -23.01 10.63 28.87
CA ALA A 91 -23.67 9.97 27.75
C ALA A 91 -23.08 8.58 27.48
N LEU A 92 -21.89 8.27 28.02
CA LEU A 92 -21.18 7.01 27.77
C LEU A 92 -22.05 5.75 28.01
N PRO A 93 -22.90 5.67 29.07
CA PRO A 93 -23.79 4.53 29.24
C PRO A 93 -24.74 4.29 28.05
N ASN A 94 -25.09 5.34 27.30
CA ASN A 94 -25.99 5.29 26.15
C ASN A 94 -25.26 5.23 24.80
N MET A 95 -23.92 5.25 24.79
CA MET A 95 -23.11 5.39 23.56
C MET A 95 -23.53 4.43 22.44
N PHE A 96 -23.82 3.17 22.78
CA PHE A 96 -24.21 2.18 21.79
C PHE A 96 -25.68 2.24 21.40
N ILE A 97 -26.58 2.70 22.28
CA ILE A 97 -27.95 3.03 21.88
C ILE A 97 -27.90 4.14 20.84
N ASP A 98 -27.11 5.19 21.11
CA ASP A 98 -26.90 6.30 20.18
C ASP A 98 -26.28 5.81 18.86
N PHE A 99 -25.31 4.89 18.91
CA PHE A 99 -24.71 4.28 17.72
C PHE A 99 -25.73 3.45 16.91
N ARG A 100 -26.58 2.66 17.56
CA ARG A 100 -27.65 1.87 16.91
C ARG A 100 -28.69 2.77 16.25
N ILE A 101 -29.11 3.84 16.92
CA ILE A 101 -30.03 4.83 16.36
C ILE A 101 -29.38 5.50 15.14
N ALA A 102 -28.12 5.92 15.24
CA ALA A 102 -27.37 6.48 14.11
C ALA A 102 -27.27 5.50 12.94
N ALA A 103 -27.04 4.21 13.22
CA ALA A 103 -26.99 3.17 12.20
C ALA A 103 -28.35 2.98 11.50
N ALA A 104 -29.45 2.95 12.26
CA ALA A 104 -30.80 2.86 11.71
C ALA A 104 -31.11 4.07 10.80
N ILE A 105 -30.78 5.28 11.25
CA ILE A 105 -30.93 6.50 10.44
C ILE A 105 -30.06 6.44 9.17
N ILE A 106 -28.81 5.94 9.26
CA ILE A 106 -27.95 5.74 8.08
C ILE A 106 -28.60 4.79 7.08
N ASN A 107 -29.13 3.66 7.56
CA ASN A 107 -29.69 2.63 6.70
C ASN A 107 -30.98 3.07 6.00
N VAL A 108 -31.79 3.92 6.65
CA VAL A 108 -33.04 4.44 6.07
C VAL A 108 -32.80 5.64 5.18
N CYS A 109 -31.97 6.60 5.61
CA CYS A 109 -31.90 7.92 4.99
C CYS A 109 -30.70 8.09 4.04
N TYR A 110 -29.74 7.17 4.03
CA TYR A 110 -28.50 7.33 3.27
C TYR A 110 -28.15 6.08 2.45
N ARG A 111 -27.26 6.28 1.47
CA ARG A 111 -26.75 5.17 0.66
C ARG A 111 -25.99 4.17 1.54
N VAL A 112 -26.51 2.94 1.56
CA VAL A 112 -25.91 1.78 2.21
C VAL A 112 -24.47 1.58 1.72
N ALA A 113 -23.57 1.13 2.60
CA ALA A 113 -22.23 0.77 2.17
C ALA A 113 -22.31 -0.44 1.24
N THR A 114 -21.83 -0.29 0.02
CA THR A 114 -21.72 -1.38 -0.95
C THR A 114 -20.26 -1.67 -1.19
N ASP A 115 -19.97 -2.92 -1.51
CA ASP A 115 -18.62 -3.31 -1.90
C ASP A 115 -18.16 -2.57 -3.15
N SER A 116 -16.85 -2.41 -3.26
CA SER A 116 -16.23 -1.99 -4.51
C SER A 116 -16.55 -3.01 -5.60
N ARG A 117 -16.71 -2.56 -6.86
CA ARG A 117 -16.83 -3.47 -8.02
C ARG A 117 -15.68 -4.48 -8.08
N LEU A 118 -14.48 -4.08 -7.62
CA LEU A 118 -13.27 -4.91 -7.63
C LEU A 118 -13.10 -5.77 -6.36
N ALA A 119 -14.05 -5.76 -5.42
CA ALA A 119 -13.88 -6.42 -4.12
C ALA A 119 -13.65 -7.94 -4.27
N SER A 120 -14.47 -8.61 -5.09
CA SER A 120 -14.34 -10.04 -5.34
C SER A 120 -13.00 -10.40 -5.98
N GLU A 121 -12.53 -9.60 -6.95
CA GLU A 121 -11.23 -9.81 -7.59
C GLU A 121 -10.07 -9.58 -6.62
N ILE A 122 -10.14 -8.56 -5.78
CA ILE A 122 -9.15 -8.31 -4.71
C ILE A 122 -9.08 -9.51 -3.75
N LEU A 123 -10.23 -10.06 -3.34
CA LEU A 123 -10.28 -11.23 -2.48
C LEU A 123 -9.68 -12.46 -3.16
N ASN A 124 -9.98 -12.69 -4.45
CA ASN A 124 -9.39 -13.77 -5.22
C ASN A 124 -7.87 -13.66 -5.30
N ILE A 125 -7.32 -12.47 -5.53
CA ILE A 125 -5.87 -12.24 -5.53
C ILE A 125 -5.28 -12.53 -4.14
N ILE A 126 -5.93 -12.05 -3.08
CA ILE A 126 -5.50 -12.30 -1.70
C ILE A 126 -5.50 -13.80 -1.36
N GLN A 127 -6.48 -14.57 -1.85
CA GLN A 127 -6.59 -16.00 -1.59
C GLN A 127 -5.65 -16.84 -2.46
N ALA A 128 -5.43 -16.45 -3.71
CA ALA A 128 -4.58 -17.19 -4.65
C ALA A 128 -3.09 -17.03 -4.36
N GLU A 129 -2.67 -15.89 -3.81
CA GLU A 129 -1.27 -15.68 -3.45
C GLU A 129 -0.92 -16.42 -2.16
N ASN A 130 -0.12 -17.48 -2.26
CA ASN A 130 0.48 -18.11 -1.08
C ASN A 130 1.42 -17.14 -0.35
N ASN A 131 1.79 -17.44 0.91
CA ASN A 131 2.86 -16.72 1.61
C ASN A 131 4.23 -17.03 0.99
N THR A 132 4.41 -16.63 -0.27
CA THR A 132 5.65 -16.82 -1.02
C THR A 132 6.68 -15.76 -0.60
N PRO A 133 7.96 -16.12 -0.56
CA PRO A 133 9.02 -15.14 -0.40
C PRO A 133 9.02 -14.16 -1.58
N ASN A 134 9.59 -12.97 -1.36
CA ASN A 134 9.77 -12.00 -2.43
C ASN A 134 11.05 -12.32 -3.19
N LEU A 135 10.93 -13.10 -4.26
CA LEU A 135 12.09 -13.55 -5.05
C LEU A 135 12.92 -12.40 -5.64
N LEU A 136 12.27 -11.28 -5.99
CA LEU A 136 12.98 -10.10 -6.50
C LEU A 136 13.80 -9.42 -5.41
N ARG A 137 13.34 -9.44 -4.15
CA ARG A 137 14.15 -8.99 -3.02
C ARG A 137 15.42 -9.83 -2.92
N ASP A 138 15.29 -11.15 -2.96
CA ASP A 138 16.41 -12.07 -2.84
C ASP A 138 17.44 -11.83 -3.95
N TYR A 139 16.97 -11.62 -5.19
CA TYR A 139 17.81 -11.25 -6.33
C TYR A 139 18.53 -9.92 -6.13
N VAL A 140 17.81 -8.87 -5.70
CA VAL A 140 18.36 -7.53 -5.45
C VAL A 140 19.42 -7.56 -4.35
N GLU A 141 19.19 -8.31 -3.27
CA GLU A 141 20.12 -8.48 -2.16
C GLU A 141 21.35 -9.31 -2.58
N MET A 142 21.16 -10.46 -3.24
CA MET A 142 22.23 -11.29 -3.78
C MET A 142 23.20 -10.51 -4.66
N LYS A 143 22.65 -9.67 -5.55
CA LYS A 143 23.44 -8.85 -6.48
C LYS A 143 23.92 -7.52 -5.90
N ASN A 144 23.50 -7.16 -4.69
CA ASN A 144 23.78 -5.85 -4.09
C ASN A 144 23.40 -4.67 -5.02
N LEU A 145 22.26 -4.75 -5.71
CA LEU A 145 21.90 -3.80 -6.78
C LEU A 145 21.75 -2.34 -6.31
N ASN A 146 21.49 -2.13 -5.02
CA ASN A 146 21.45 -0.78 -4.43
C ASN A 146 22.78 -0.04 -4.55
N ARG A 147 23.91 -0.76 -4.59
CA ARG A 147 25.26 -0.19 -4.71
C ARG A 147 25.72 -0.06 -6.17
N GLN A 148 25.06 -0.75 -7.09
CA GLN A 148 25.42 -0.76 -8.51
C GLN A 148 24.78 0.41 -9.24
N ARG A 149 25.44 1.58 -9.26
CA ARG A 149 24.90 2.75 -9.98
C ARG A 149 25.17 2.68 -11.48
N VAL A 150 26.35 2.23 -11.87
CA VAL A 150 26.80 2.19 -13.28
C VAL A 150 26.02 1.17 -14.10
N THR A 151 25.45 0.14 -13.50
CA THR A 151 24.65 -0.88 -14.21
C THR A 151 23.23 -0.40 -14.54
N PHE A 152 22.88 0.85 -14.25
CA PHE A 152 21.57 1.41 -14.56
C PHE A 152 21.70 2.68 -15.40
N THR A 153 20.76 2.88 -16.31
CA THR A 153 20.66 4.10 -17.13
C THR A 153 19.34 4.78 -16.83
N ALA A 154 19.36 6.10 -16.62
CA ALA A 154 18.14 6.87 -16.43
C ALA A 154 17.20 6.65 -17.63
N MET A 155 15.91 6.48 -17.35
CA MET A 155 14.92 6.41 -18.42
C MET A 155 14.80 7.77 -19.09
N GLU A 156 15.02 7.80 -20.40
CA GLU A 156 14.65 8.94 -21.24
C GLU A 156 13.15 8.87 -21.57
N ALA A 157 12.54 10.02 -21.88
CA ALA A 157 11.10 10.14 -22.11
C ALA A 157 10.56 9.20 -23.22
N GLN A 158 11.43 8.77 -24.13
CA GLN A 158 11.10 7.88 -25.24
C GLN A 158 12.12 6.74 -25.30
N MET A 159 11.85 5.61 -24.63
CA MET A 159 12.67 4.40 -24.77
C MET A 159 12.08 3.44 -25.81
N PRO A 160 12.72 3.26 -26.98
CA PRO A 160 12.19 2.41 -28.06
C PRO A 160 12.01 0.94 -27.64
N ASN A 161 12.90 0.44 -26.79
CA ASN A 161 12.93 -0.97 -26.44
C ASN A 161 11.88 -1.36 -25.38
N LEU A 162 11.31 -0.36 -24.69
CA LEU A 162 10.22 -0.56 -23.73
C LEU A 162 8.86 -0.13 -24.32
N LYS A 163 8.76 0.04 -25.66
CA LYS A 163 7.51 0.34 -26.37
C LYS A 163 6.44 -0.74 -26.16
N SER A 164 6.84 -1.95 -25.79
CA SER A 164 5.96 -3.09 -25.52
C SER A 164 5.30 -3.08 -24.14
N PHE A 165 5.69 -2.21 -23.20
CA PHE A 165 4.93 -2.10 -21.96
C PHE A 165 3.58 -1.43 -22.26
N GLU A 166 2.54 -2.26 -22.26
CA GLU A 166 1.18 -1.87 -22.61
C GLU A 166 0.62 -0.85 -21.62
N ARG A 167 -0.35 -0.06 -22.12
CA ARG A 167 -1.04 0.94 -21.31
C ARG A 167 -1.93 0.21 -20.30
N LEU A 168 -1.67 0.42 -19.02
CA LEU A 168 -2.51 -0.08 -17.94
C LEU A 168 -3.73 0.81 -17.77
N ASN A 169 -4.86 0.22 -17.38
CA ASN A 169 -6.00 0.99 -16.89
C ASN A 169 -5.90 1.20 -15.37
N GLU A 170 -6.79 2.01 -14.78
CA GLU A 170 -6.75 2.25 -13.34
C GLU A 170 -7.10 1.00 -12.52
N ASP A 171 -7.98 0.12 -13.02
CA ASP A 171 -8.35 -1.13 -12.34
C ASP A 171 -7.16 -2.06 -12.20
N ASP A 172 -6.31 -2.20 -13.22
CA ASP A 172 -5.07 -2.97 -13.18
C ASP A 172 -4.19 -2.54 -12.00
N ILE A 173 -4.04 -1.23 -11.82
CA ILE A 173 -3.21 -0.66 -10.75
C ILE A 173 -3.90 -0.83 -9.40
N ILE A 174 -5.23 -0.69 -9.32
CA ILE A 174 -5.99 -0.91 -8.08
C ILE A 174 -5.89 -2.37 -7.64
N LEU A 175 -6.03 -3.31 -8.57
CA LEU A 175 -5.90 -4.75 -8.32
C LEU A 175 -4.46 -5.09 -7.90
N PHE A 176 -3.45 -4.57 -8.59
CA PHE A 176 -2.05 -4.74 -8.21
C PHE A 176 -1.73 -4.11 -6.84
N ALA A 177 -2.34 -2.99 -6.48
CA ALA A 177 -2.17 -2.36 -5.17
C ALA A 177 -3.02 -3.00 -4.06
N LEU A 178 -4.02 -3.80 -4.41
CA LEU A 178 -5.15 -4.23 -3.58
C LEU A 178 -5.93 -3.05 -2.97
N GLY A 179 -6.07 -1.94 -3.71
CA GLY A 179 -6.82 -0.76 -3.28
C GLY A 179 -6.37 0.55 -3.92
N SER A 180 -7.26 1.54 -3.91
CA SER A 180 -7.07 2.82 -4.63
C SER A 180 -6.23 3.86 -3.88
N TYR A 181 -5.93 3.66 -2.60
CA TYR A 181 -5.27 4.67 -1.77
C TYR A 181 -3.90 5.09 -2.32
N HIS A 182 -3.04 4.12 -2.68
CA HIS A 182 -1.69 4.43 -3.19
C HIS A 182 -1.72 5.05 -4.59
N LEU A 183 -2.73 4.75 -5.40
CA LEU A 183 -2.91 5.35 -6.72
C LEU A 183 -3.10 6.88 -6.63
N LYS A 184 -3.86 7.36 -5.63
CA LYS A 184 -4.04 8.80 -5.38
C LYS A 184 -2.73 9.52 -5.06
N LEU A 185 -1.78 8.81 -4.43
CA LEU A 185 -0.46 9.35 -4.09
C LEU A 185 0.52 9.29 -5.27
N ALA A 186 0.30 8.37 -6.22
CA ALA A 186 1.22 8.12 -7.34
C ALA A 186 1.51 9.39 -8.15
N LYS A 187 0.48 10.18 -8.49
CA LYS A 187 0.62 11.45 -9.23
C LYS A 187 1.55 12.44 -8.52
N SER A 188 1.49 12.51 -7.20
CA SER A 188 2.35 13.39 -6.40
C SER A 188 3.81 12.94 -6.44
N TYR A 189 4.06 11.64 -6.33
CA TYR A 189 5.42 11.09 -6.50
C TYR A 189 5.93 11.32 -7.93
N CYS A 190 5.14 11.03 -8.96
CA CYS A 190 5.55 11.24 -10.35
C CYS A 190 5.80 12.72 -10.68
N ALA A 191 5.11 13.65 -10.03
CA ALA A 191 5.40 15.08 -10.18
C ALA A 191 6.81 15.45 -9.69
N GLU A 192 7.28 14.81 -8.61
CA GLU A 192 8.66 14.95 -8.13
C GLU A 192 9.67 14.25 -9.03
N HIS A 193 9.26 13.23 -9.79
CA HIS A 193 10.12 12.61 -10.81
C HIS A 193 10.37 13.56 -11.98
N LEU A 194 9.32 14.25 -12.42
CA LEU A 194 9.36 15.15 -13.57
C LEU A 194 9.97 16.52 -13.25
N ARG A 195 10.17 16.85 -11.96
CA ARG A 195 10.92 18.02 -11.50
C ARG A 195 12.34 17.56 -11.10
N ASN A 196 13.37 18.15 -11.71
CA ASN A 196 14.77 17.71 -11.55
C ASN A 196 15.18 17.34 -10.10
N GLY A 197 15.52 16.06 -9.88
CA GLY A 197 16.62 15.67 -8.95
C GLY A 197 16.36 14.55 -7.93
N LEU A 198 15.13 14.30 -7.49
CA LEU A 198 14.87 13.50 -6.26
C LEU A 198 14.16 12.16 -6.48
N TYR A 199 13.49 12.00 -7.61
CA TYR A 199 12.97 10.74 -8.08
C TYR A 199 13.47 10.50 -9.49
N ILE A 200 14.21 9.40 -9.70
CA ILE A 200 14.71 8.98 -11.02
C ILE A 200 14.32 7.52 -11.23
N ILE A 201 13.69 7.23 -12.37
CA ILE A 201 13.44 5.87 -12.86
C ILE A 201 14.58 5.51 -13.82
N GLU A 202 15.13 4.31 -13.64
CA GLU A 202 16.33 3.83 -14.30
C GLU A 202 16.10 2.39 -14.77
N LEU A 203 16.63 2.04 -15.94
CA LEU A 203 16.58 0.71 -16.52
C LEU A 203 17.90 -0.02 -16.26
N TYR A 204 17.83 -1.32 -15.96
CA TYR A 204 19.01 -2.17 -15.87
C TYR A 204 19.68 -2.30 -17.24
N ARG A 205 20.97 -1.93 -17.32
CA ARG A 205 21.74 -1.95 -18.58
C ARG A 205 21.89 -3.36 -19.11
N GLU A 206 21.91 -3.46 -20.44
CA GLU A 206 22.18 -4.69 -21.20
C GLU A 206 21.17 -5.83 -20.99
N ASN A 207 20.16 -5.62 -20.13
CA ASN A 207 19.12 -6.59 -19.78
C ASN A 207 19.67 -8.01 -19.49
N ALA A 208 20.89 -8.10 -18.98
CA ALA A 208 21.59 -9.35 -18.72
C ALA A 208 21.06 -9.98 -17.42
N LEU A 209 19.85 -10.53 -17.51
CA LEU A 209 19.09 -11.10 -16.40
C LEU A 209 19.07 -12.65 -16.44
N SER A 210 20.08 -13.25 -17.08
CA SER A 210 20.20 -14.71 -17.25
C SER A 210 20.29 -15.47 -15.92
N ASP A 211 20.67 -14.79 -14.85
CA ASP A 211 20.85 -15.37 -13.53
C ASP A 211 19.64 -15.18 -12.60
N LEU A 212 18.52 -14.63 -13.10
CA LEU A 212 17.23 -14.66 -12.41
C LEU A 212 16.82 -16.07 -11.96
N ALA A 213 17.19 -17.09 -12.75
CA ALA A 213 16.94 -18.49 -12.43
C ALA A 213 17.58 -18.93 -11.10
N ARG A 214 18.67 -18.27 -10.65
CA ARG A 214 19.30 -18.56 -9.34
C ARG A 214 18.42 -18.16 -8.15
N CYS A 215 17.43 -17.30 -8.38
CA CYS A 215 16.44 -16.88 -7.41
C CYS A 215 15.05 -17.44 -7.75
N ASN A 216 14.99 -18.53 -8.53
CA ASN A 216 13.75 -19.19 -8.97
C ASN A 216 12.80 -18.28 -9.77
N ILE A 217 13.34 -17.28 -10.48
CA ILE A 217 12.55 -16.42 -11.38
C ILE A 217 12.80 -16.89 -12.81
N MET A 218 11.79 -17.47 -13.44
CA MET A 218 11.86 -18.04 -14.79
C MET A 218 11.10 -17.15 -15.79
N ILE A 219 11.76 -16.08 -16.26
CA ILE A 219 11.20 -15.13 -17.22
C ILE A 219 12.21 -14.91 -18.34
N ASN A 220 11.83 -15.21 -19.58
CA ASN A 220 12.74 -15.14 -20.73
C ASN A 220 12.85 -13.73 -21.32
N ASN A 221 11.76 -12.95 -21.31
CA ASN A 221 11.73 -11.56 -21.80
C ASN A 221 11.58 -10.59 -20.62
N ALA A 222 12.50 -10.68 -19.67
CA ALA A 222 12.43 -9.92 -18.42
C ALA A 222 13.00 -8.50 -18.62
N TRP A 223 12.45 -7.49 -17.96
CA TRP A 223 13.04 -6.15 -17.88
C TRP A 223 13.08 -5.69 -16.43
N LEU A 224 14.24 -5.25 -15.95
CA LEU A 224 14.40 -4.77 -14.58
C LEU A 224 14.47 -3.25 -14.54
N ILE A 225 13.50 -2.64 -13.85
CA ILE A 225 13.44 -1.21 -13.57
C ILE A 225 13.80 -0.96 -12.12
N ARG A 226 14.52 0.14 -11.87
CA ARG A 226 14.80 0.68 -10.54
C ARG A 226 14.39 2.14 -10.47
N ALA A 227 13.69 2.51 -9.41
CA ALA A 227 13.46 3.88 -9.01
C ALA A 227 14.25 4.21 -7.76
N ARG A 228 14.89 5.39 -7.75
CA ARG A 228 15.46 6.02 -6.55
C ARG A 228 14.52 7.12 -6.11
N ILE A 229 13.93 7.00 -4.92
CA ILE A 229 12.93 7.94 -4.40
C ILE A 229 13.41 8.48 -3.05
N GLN A 230 13.64 9.78 -2.94
CA GLN A 230 13.96 10.39 -1.65
C GLN A 230 12.78 10.30 -0.67
N SER A 231 13.07 10.02 0.60
CA SER A 231 12.04 10.00 1.65
C SER A 231 11.52 11.41 1.93
N ARG A 232 10.18 11.54 1.95
CA ARG A 232 9.48 12.78 2.34
C ARG A 232 9.65 13.12 3.82
N HIS A 233 10.05 12.16 4.65
CA HIS A 233 10.17 12.34 6.10
C HIS A 233 11.62 12.45 6.58
N VAL A 234 12.59 11.97 5.79
CA VAL A 234 14.00 11.91 6.18
C VAL A 234 14.87 12.24 4.97
N ARG A 235 15.44 13.45 4.94
CA ARG A 235 16.20 13.97 3.80
C ARG A 235 17.35 13.07 3.36
N SER A 236 18.06 12.42 4.28
CA SER A 236 19.20 11.54 3.96
C SER A 236 18.79 10.16 3.43
N ARG A 237 17.51 9.80 3.50
CA ARG A 237 17.04 8.45 3.17
C ARG A 237 16.54 8.37 1.74
N ILE A 238 17.07 7.42 0.99
CA ILE A 238 16.62 7.07 -0.36
C ILE A 238 16.01 5.66 -0.32
N TYR A 239 14.81 5.53 -0.87
CA TYR A 239 14.17 4.24 -1.14
C TYR A 239 14.52 3.78 -2.56
N TYR A 240 14.98 2.54 -2.66
CA TYR A 240 15.17 1.86 -3.93
C TYR A 240 13.96 0.97 -4.18
N SER A 241 13.35 1.12 -5.34
CA SER A 241 12.12 0.44 -5.70
C SER A 241 12.32 -0.25 -7.04
N TYR A 242 12.23 -1.57 -7.05
CA TYR A 242 12.50 -2.44 -8.18
C TYR A 242 11.20 -3.02 -8.71
N MET A 243 11.10 -3.08 -10.02
CA MET A 243 9.98 -3.71 -10.73
C MET A 243 10.55 -4.58 -11.84
N LEU A 244 10.18 -5.86 -11.82
CA LEU A 244 10.53 -6.81 -12.87
C LEU A 244 9.31 -7.00 -13.76
N ILE A 245 9.49 -6.69 -15.04
CA ILE A 245 8.46 -6.80 -16.07
C ILE A 245 8.69 -8.09 -16.87
N ASP A 246 7.62 -8.84 -17.12
CA ASP A 246 7.58 -9.92 -18.10
C ASP A 246 6.99 -9.37 -19.41
N GLY A 247 7.85 -9.17 -20.41
CA GLY A 247 7.45 -8.63 -21.71
C GLY A 247 6.61 -9.58 -22.57
N ASN A 248 6.35 -10.81 -22.11
CA ASN A 248 5.45 -11.74 -22.78
C ASN A 248 4.02 -11.72 -22.20
N ARG A 249 3.77 -10.89 -21.18
CA ARG A 249 2.45 -10.75 -20.54
C ARG A 249 1.96 -9.32 -20.69
N GLY A 250 0.65 -9.17 -20.84
CA GLY A 250 -0.04 -7.88 -20.87
C GLY A 250 -0.63 -7.48 -19.51
N ASP A 251 -1.27 -6.32 -19.49
CA ASP A 251 -2.02 -5.77 -18.35
C ASP A 251 -1.21 -5.80 -17.02
N ARG A 252 -1.89 -5.91 -15.88
CA ARG A 252 -1.24 -6.06 -14.57
C ARG A 252 -0.30 -7.25 -14.48
N HIS A 253 -0.47 -8.27 -15.33
CA HIS A 253 0.32 -9.49 -15.31
C HIS A 253 1.73 -9.31 -15.92
N ALA A 254 1.93 -8.24 -16.69
CA ALA A 254 3.25 -7.80 -17.11
C ALA A 254 4.16 -7.48 -15.90
N ILE A 255 3.58 -7.07 -14.76
CA ILE A 255 4.33 -6.78 -13.53
C ILE A 255 4.55 -8.10 -12.78
N ALA A 256 5.62 -8.81 -13.13
CA ALA A 256 5.89 -10.14 -12.58
C ALA A 256 6.30 -10.10 -11.11
N HIS A 257 7.21 -9.18 -10.74
CA HIS A 257 7.66 -9.02 -9.36
C HIS A 257 7.94 -7.56 -9.01
N SER A 258 7.79 -7.21 -7.73
CA SER A 258 8.14 -5.88 -7.24
C SER A 258 8.79 -5.96 -5.85
N TYR A 259 9.71 -5.05 -5.56
CA TYR A 259 10.40 -4.95 -4.28
C TYR A 259 10.80 -3.52 -3.98
N CYS A 260 10.58 -3.03 -2.77
CA CYS A 260 11.03 -1.70 -2.34
C CYS A 260 11.78 -1.79 -1.00
N THR A 261 12.80 -0.95 -0.80
CA THR A 261 13.56 -0.87 0.46
C THR A 261 12.84 -0.10 1.58
N CYS A 262 11.58 0.30 1.38
CA CYS A 262 10.75 0.93 2.42
C CYS A 262 10.22 -0.10 3.43
N LEU A 263 9.78 0.34 4.62
CA LEU A 263 9.40 -0.56 5.73
C LEU A 263 8.53 -1.77 5.32
N THR A 264 7.55 -1.59 4.44
CA THR A 264 6.60 -2.63 3.99
C THR A 264 6.87 -3.17 2.59
N GLY A 265 8.00 -2.78 1.97
CA GLY A 265 8.26 -2.97 0.54
C GLY A 265 8.69 -4.39 0.15
N SER A 266 8.87 -5.29 1.11
CA SER A 266 9.13 -6.71 0.90
C SER A 266 7.87 -7.55 0.64
N ARG A 267 6.67 -6.95 0.78
CA ARG A 267 5.40 -7.66 0.58
C ARG A 267 5.25 -8.14 -0.86
N THR A 268 4.53 -9.24 -1.02
CA THR A 268 4.08 -9.77 -2.31
C THR A 268 2.58 -9.51 -2.52
N LYS A 269 1.81 -9.34 -1.43
CA LYS A 269 0.41 -8.94 -1.46
C LYS A 269 0.27 -7.42 -1.57
N GLY A 270 -0.15 -6.94 -2.73
CA GLY A 270 -0.27 -5.51 -3.02
C GLY A 270 1.09 -4.80 -3.05
N SER A 271 1.13 -3.48 -3.27
CA SER A 271 2.43 -2.77 -3.30
C SER A 271 2.45 -1.37 -2.69
N CYS A 272 3.61 -0.94 -2.18
CA CYS A 272 3.75 0.34 -1.49
C CYS A 272 3.61 1.52 -2.46
N ALA A 273 3.36 2.73 -1.93
CA ALA A 273 3.19 3.92 -2.76
C ALA A 273 4.38 4.19 -3.71
N HIS A 274 5.60 3.82 -3.31
CA HIS A 274 6.78 3.96 -4.16
C HIS A 274 6.69 3.10 -5.43
N ILE A 275 6.38 1.81 -5.31
CA ILE A 275 6.21 0.94 -6.47
C ILE A 275 5.00 1.36 -7.29
N ILE A 276 3.87 1.71 -6.64
CA ILE A 276 2.68 2.18 -7.35
C ILE A 276 2.96 3.45 -8.16
N SER A 277 3.87 4.32 -7.71
CA SER A 277 4.30 5.47 -8.51
C SER A 277 5.06 5.06 -9.78
N ILE A 278 5.89 4.01 -9.74
CA ILE A 278 6.55 3.47 -10.94
C ILE A 278 5.49 2.87 -11.86
N VAL A 279 4.66 1.97 -11.34
CA VAL A 279 3.59 1.29 -12.10
C VAL A 279 2.69 2.31 -12.79
N TRP A 280 2.27 3.35 -12.06
CA TRP A 280 1.42 4.39 -12.61
C TRP A 280 2.11 5.21 -13.68
N TYR A 281 3.37 5.61 -13.48
CA TYR A 281 4.12 6.33 -14.51
C TYR A 281 4.30 5.46 -15.77
N MET A 282 4.68 4.20 -15.58
CA MET A 282 4.95 3.26 -16.68
C MET A 282 3.69 2.90 -17.46
N GLY A 283 2.57 2.66 -16.78
CA GLY A 283 1.32 2.20 -17.41
C GLY A 283 0.36 3.31 -17.84
N ILE A 284 0.39 4.47 -17.19
CA ILE A 284 -0.53 5.59 -17.46
C ILE A 284 0.24 6.86 -17.78
N GLY A 285 1.07 7.33 -16.84
CA GLY A 285 1.65 8.67 -16.87
C GLY A 285 2.48 8.97 -18.13
N ARG A 286 3.27 8.01 -18.62
CA ARG A 286 4.08 8.20 -19.84
C ARG A 286 3.26 8.16 -21.14
N HIS A 287 1.99 7.74 -21.08
CA HIS A 287 1.10 7.60 -22.24
C HIS A 287 0.06 8.72 -22.33
N THR A 288 0.06 9.65 -21.37
CA THR A 288 -0.91 10.74 -21.29
C THR A 288 -0.21 12.04 -20.89
N ASP A 289 -0.59 13.15 -21.50
CA ASP A 289 -0.28 14.48 -20.95
C ASP A 289 -1.11 14.69 -19.67
N PHE A 290 -0.47 14.61 -18.50
CA PHE A 290 -1.15 14.84 -17.22
C PHE A 290 -0.63 16.09 -16.53
N ASN A 291 -1.55 16.90 -16.00
CA ASN A 291 -1.20 18.09 -15.24
C ASN A 291 -0.45 17.69 -13.97
N LEU A 292 0.75 18.23 -13.80
CA LEU A 292 1.54 17.98 -12.61
C LEU A 292 0.85 18.68 -11.41
N PRO A 293 0.60 17.99 -10.29
CA PRO A 293 0.10 18.65 -9.10
C PRO A 293 1.00 19.84 -8.73
N ALA A 294 0.36 20.95 -8.34
CA ALA A 294 1.01 22.19 -7.95
C ALA A 294 1.93 22.82 -9.02
N GLN A 295 1.59 22.74 -10.31
CA GLN A 295 2.29 23.47 -11.38
C GLN A 295 2.39 24.98 -11.11
N LEU A 296 1.32 25.56 -10.55
CA LEU A 296 1.26 26.99 -10.16
C LEU A 296 2.35 27.41 -9.17
N LEU A 297 2.88 26.49 -8.34
CA LEU A 297 3.98 26.82 -7.44
C LEU A 297 5.32 26.94 -8.16
N ASN A 298 5.47 26.39 -9.37
CA ASN A 298 6.70 26.54 -10.16
C ASN A 298 6.86 27.97 -10.69
N SER A 299 5.75 28.70 -10.90
CA SER A 299 5.77 30.11 -11.32
C SER A 299 5.92 31.09 -10.17
N VAL A 300 5.79 30.64 -8.91
CA VAL A 300 5.87 31.50 -7.71
C VAL A 300 7.28 31.48 -7.10
N ILE A 301 8.08 30.44 -7.35
CA ILE A 301 9.49 30.42 -6.95
C ILE A 301 10.31 31.17 -8.01
N ILE A 302 10.33 32.50 -7.91
CA ILE A 302 11.38 33.33 -8.49
C ILE A 302 12.59 33.13 -7.57
N GLY A 303 13.61 32.41 -8.05
CA GLY A 303 14.83 32.18 -7.28
C GLY A 303 15.55 33.49 -6.95
N GLN A 304 16.12 33.55 -5.74
CA GLN A 304 17.56 33.42 -5.50
C GLN A 304 17.77 32.66 -4.18
#